data_AF-A0A2H0ZH77-F1
#
_entry.id   AF-A0A2H0ZH77-F1
#
_cell.length_a   1.000
_cell.length_b   1.000
_cell.length_c   1.000
_cell.angle_alpha   90.00
_cell.angle_beta   90.00
_cell.angle_gamma   90.00
#
_symmetry.space_group_name_H-M   'P 1'
#
loop_
_entity.id
_entity.type
_entity.pdbx_description
1 polymer ?
#
loop_
_entity_poly.entity_id
_entity_poly.type
_entity_poly.pdbx_seq_one_letter_code
_entity_poly.pdbx_strand_id
1 'polypeptide(L)'
;MPLFSFSSSSEQKIRHALSSEPLGPYNSELLDLSILTFEPRKMETVCDVLEKKLIKILLQAHKSSFPKVDHLTRSRSLSTKNSHSFAPPQRSHTFSPQKRQNEFVSQLVTLKCLTVIVYLCQWGSGSFMNWLRLKYTSIVQPLATLAFSPTYASAIYAKVDAVVRFCEDDDALRVSRDSLDNMRLEMRFGGSERLAARSLDGTGQPPLVKLSPKQF
;
A
#
# COMPACT_ATOMS: atom_id res chain seq x y z
N MET A 1 -21.63 -29.47 8.58
CA MET A 1 -20.27 -29.07 8.16
C MET A 1 -20.17 -29.20 6.65
N PRO A 2 -20.07 -28.12 5.87
CA PRO A 2 -19.53 -28.22 4.52
C PRO A 2 -18.19 -27.48 4.41
N LEU A 3 -17.17 -28.26 4.04
CA LEU A 3 -15.94 -27.81 3.40
C LEU A 3 -16.30 -27.18 2.05
N PHE A 4 -16.28 -25.86 1.95
CA PHE A 4 -16.28 -25.17 0.67
C PHE A 4 -14.86 -24.70 0.36
N SER A 5 -14.22 -25.40 -0.58
CA SER A 5 -13.00 -24.98 -1.25
C SER A 5 -13.32 -23.76 -2.12
N PHE A 6 -12.90 -22.58 -1.67
CA PHE A 6 -12.88 -21.34 -2.45
C PHE A 6 -11.47 -20.76 -2.37
N SER A 7 -10.52 -21.25 -3.18
CA SER A 7 -9.12 -20.78 -3.11
C SER A 7 -8.38 -20.70 -4.44
N SER A 8 -8.84 -19.88 -5.39
CA SER A 8 -7.90 -19.36 -6.42
C SER A 8 -8.19 -17.94 -6.89
N SER A 9 -9.44 -17.60 -7.24
CA SER A 9 -9.71 -16.32 -7.94
C SER A 9 -9.47 -15.07 -7.07
N SER A 10 -10.04 -14.99 -5.87
CA SER A 10 -9.88 -13.80 -5.00
C SER A 10 -8.45 -13.68 -4.47
N GLU A 11 -7.81 -14.80 -4.13
CA GLU A 11 -6.43 -14.81 -3.67
C GLU A 11 -5.46 -14.38 -4.78
N GLN A 12 -5.71 -14.81 -6.02
CA GLN A 12 -4.95 -14.34 -7.19
C GLN A 12 -5.11 -12.82 -7.39
N LYS A 13 -6.31 -12.27 -7.26
CA LYS A 13 -6.53 -10.82 -7.32
C LYS A 13 -5.73 -10.07 -6.25
N ILE A 14 -5.74 -10.57 -5.02
CA ILE A 14 -4.97 -9.97 -3.91
C ILE A 14 -3.46 -10.06 -4.19
N ARG A 15 -2.97 -11.20 -4.66
CA ARG A 15 -1.56 -11.41 -4.99
C ARG A 15 -1.12 -10.55 -6.18
N HIS A 16 -1.99 -10.33 -7.15
CA HIS A 16 -1.76 -9.49 -8.33
C HIS A 16 -1.69 -8.01 -7.98
N ALA A 17 -2.66 -7.49 -7.22
CA ALA A 17 -2.65 -6.11 -6.75
C ALA A 17 -1.40 -5.77 -5.91
N LEU A 18 -0.87 -6.78 -5.22
CA LEU A 18 0.35 -6.69 -4.40
C LEU A 18 1.59 -7.28 -5.09
N SER A 19 1.57 -7.45 -6.41
CA SER A 19 2.68 -8.04 -7.18
C SER A 19 3.89 -7.10 -7.25
N SER A 20 5.05 -7.67 -7.59
CA SER A 20 6.28 -6.93 -7.86
C SER A 20 6.32 -6.28 -9.25
N GLU A 21 5.22 -6.35 -10.01
CA GLU A 21 5.16 -5.71 -11.33
C GLU A 21 5.32 -4.18 -11.20
N PRO A 22 5.85 -3.48 -12.19
CA PRO A 22 6.09 -2.04 -12.11
C PRO A 22 4.81 -1.20 -12.06
N LEU A 23 3.71 -1.71 -12.63
CA LEU A 23 2.43 -1.01 -12.76
C LEU A 23 1.42 -1.45 -11.69
N GLY A 24 0.49 -0.55 -11.35
CA GLY A 24 -0.57 -0.79 -10.36
C GLY A 24 -0.18 -0.52 -8.89
N PRO A 25 -1.07 -0.81 -7.92
CA PRO A 25 -2.41 -1.36 -8.13
C PRO A 25 -3.33 -0.37 -8.86
N TYR A 26 -4.15 -0.86 -9.78
CA TYR A 26 -5.15 -0.05 -10.47
C TYR A 26 -6.36 0.23 -9.57
N ASN A 27 -7.08 1.33 -9.83
CA ASN A 27 -8.25 1.70 -9.04
C ASN A 27 -9.32 0.59 -8.97
N SER A 28 -9.50 -0.17 -10.05
CA SER A 28 -10.42 -1.32 -10.05
C SER A 28 -9.99 -2.42 -9.08
N GLU A 29 -8.70 -2.68 -8.97
CA GLU A 29 -8.16 -3.68 -8.03
C GLU A 29 -8.28 -3.20 -6.58
N LEU A 30 -8.05 -1.92 -6.33
CA LEU A 30 -8.23 -1.30 -5.02
C LEU A 30 -9.70 -1.36 -4.59
N LEU A 31 -10.63 -1.10 -5.51
CA LEU A 31 -12.06 -1.18 -5.27
C LEU A 31 -12.49 -2.62 -4.99
N ASP A 32 -12.06 -3.58 -5.81
CA ASP A 32 -12.30 -5.01 -5.58
C ASP A 32 -11.80 -5.42 -4.18
N LEU A 33 -10.56 -5.05 -3.82
CA LEU A 33 -9.99 -5.33 -2.50
C LEU A 33 -10.81 -4.72 -1.37
N SER A 34 -11.29 -3.49 -1.52
CA SER A 34 -12.12 -2.84 -0.51
C SER A 34 -13.41 -3.62 -0.25
N ILE A 35 -14.06 -4.11 -1.31
CA ILE A 35 -15.27 -4.95 -1.20
C ILE A 35 -14.96 -6.24 -0.44
N LEU A 36 -13.81 -6.88 -0.72
CA LEU A 36 -13.41 -8.12 -0.03
C LEU A 36 -13.28 -7.94 1.49
N THR A 37 -12.96 -6.74 1.97
CA THR A 37 -12.81 -6.50 3.42
C THR A 37 -14.14 -6.56 4.19
N PHE A 38 -15.29 -6.50 3.52
CA PHE A 38 -16.61 -6.63 4.15
C PHE A 38 -17.04 -8.10 4.33
N GLU A 39 -16.32 -9.05 3.73
CA GLU A 39 -16.57 -10.48 3.90
C GLU A 39 -15.56 -11.09 4.88
N PRO A 40 -15.97 -11.62 6.05
CA PRO A 40 -15.05 -12.02 7.12
C PRO A 40 -13.92 -12.97 6.69
N ARG A 41 -14.24 -14.01 5.91
CA ARG A 41 -13.25 -15.00 5.43
C ARG A 41 -12.25 -14.40 4.44
N LYS A 42 -12.73 -13.52 3.55
CA LYS A 42 -11.87 -12.89 2.55
C LYS A 42 -11.03 -11.78 3.17
N MET A 43 -11.57 -11.05 4.14
CA MET A 43 -10.85 -10.08 4.93
C MET A 43 -9.65 -10.71 5.64
N GLU A 44 -9.84 -11.86 6.30
CA GLU A 44 -8.74 -12.59 6.93
C GLU A 44 -7.62 -12.91 5.93
N THR A 45 -7.99 -13.36 4.73
CA THR A 45 -7.03 -13.61 3.64
C THR A 45 -6.28 -12.33 3.20
N VAL A 46 -6.99 -11.21 3.07
CA VAL A 46 -6.38 -9.91 2.71
C VAL A 46 -5.35 -9.49 3.77
N CYS A 47 -5.74 -9.54 5.04
CA CYS A 47 -4.88 -9.22 6.18
C CYS A 47 -3.64 -10.12 6.20
N ASP A 48 -3.82 -11.43 6.03
CA ASP A 48 -2.74 -12.42 6.01
C ASP A 48 -1.71 -12.13 4.90
N VAL A 49 -2.17 -11.81 3.69
CA VAL A 49 -1.28 -11.56 2.56
C VAL A 49 -0.51 -10.25 2.76
N LEU A 50 -1.16 -9.20 3.28
CA LEU A 50 -0.51 -7.93 3.60
C LEU A 50 0.54 -8.11 4.71
N GLU A 51 0.18 -8.79 5.80
CA GLU A 51 1.07 -9.07 6.93
C GLU A 51 2.32 -9.83 6.48
N LYS A 52 2.12 -10.95 5.77
CA LYS A 52 3.23 -11.78 5.25
C LYS A 52 4.17 -10.98 4.34
N LYS A 53 3.62 -10.10 3.48
CA LYS A 53 4.43 -9.27 2.58
C LYS A 53 5.23 -8.20 3.34
N LEU A 54 4.61 -7.47 4.26
CA LEU A 54 5.29 -6.42 5.02
C LEU A 54 6.36 -7.00 5.95
N ILE A 55 6.07 -8.11 6.64
CA ILE A 55 7.07 -8.80 7.47
C ILE A 55 8.26 -9.24 6.61
N LYS A 56 8.00 -9.79 5.41
CA LYS A 56 9.07 -10.19 4.50
C LYS A 56 9.96 -9.01 4.10
N ILE A 57 9.38 -7.84 3.84
CA ILE A 57 10.11 -6.60 3.52
C ILE A 57 11.00 -6.19 4.71
N LEU A 58 10.44 -6.16 5.92
CA LEU A 58 11.18 -5.81 7.14
C LEU A 58 12.36 -6.77 7.37
N LEU A 59 12.14 -8.07 7.23
CA LEU A 59 13.20 -9.08 7.38
C LEU A 59 14.29 -8.94 6.32
N GLN A 60 13.93 -8.60 5.08
CA GLN A 60 14.91 -8.38 4.01
C GLN A 60 15.75 -7.13 4.27
N ALA A 61 15.14 -6.05 4.77
CA ALA A 61 15.84 -4.82 5.12
C ALA A 61 16.89 -5.06 6.22
N HIS A 62 16.53 -5.79 7.29
CA HIS A 62 17.47 -6.14 8.35
C HIS A 62 18.65 -6.98 7.85
N LYS A 63 18.42 -7.96 6.96
CA LYS A 63 19.49 -8.78 6.37
C LYS A 63 20.45 -7.96 5.50
N SER A 64 19.99 -6.86 4.92
CA SER A 64 20.81 -5.98 4.07
C SER A 64 21.65 -4.95 4.84
N SER A 65 21.28 -4.65 6.09
CA SER A 65 22.02 -3.72 6.96
C SER A 65 23.24 -4.34 7.63
N PHE A 66 23.33 -5.68 7.71
CA PHE A 66 24.55 -6.35 8.13
C PHE A 66 25.41 -6.65 6.90
N PRO A 67 26.55 -5.95 6.68
CA PRO A 67 27.52 -6.46 5.74
C PRO A 67 27.92 -7.85 6.22
N LYS A 68 27.77 -8.86 5.35
CA LYS A 68 28.54 -10.10 5.51
C LYS A 68 29.99 -9.65 5.58
N VAL A 69 30.55 -9.65 6.79
CA VAL A 69 31.98 -9.64 6.96
C VAL A 69 32.42 -10.94 6.32
N ASP A 70 32.89 -10.86 5.07
CA ASP A 70 33.68 -11.93 4.50
C ASP A 70 34.81 -12.13 5.50
N HIS A 71 34.68 -13.18 6.31
CA HIS A 71 35.79 -13.69 7.08
C HIS A 71 36.85 -14.04 6.04
N LEU A 72 37.79 -13.12 5.82
CA LEU A 72 39.15 -13.48 5.50
C LEU A 72 39.56 -14.46 6.59
N THR A 73 39.38 -15.74 6.28
CA THR A 73 40.06 -16.82 6.98
C THR A 73 41.54 -16.57 6.71
N ARG A 74 42.10 -15.81 7.65
CA ARG A 74 43.50 -15.49 7.85
C ARG A 74 44.32 -16.76 7.67
N SER A 75 44.82 -16.96 6.47
CA SER A 75 45.86 -17.95 6.19
C SER A 75 47.08 -17.57 7.01
N ARG A 76 47.31 -18.29 8.11
CA ARG A 76 48.63 -18.33 8.75
C ARG A 76 49.51 -19.22 7.87
N SER A 77 50.32 -18.60 7.02
CA SER A 77 51.54 -19.20 6.48
C SER A 77 52.70 -18.25 6.78
N LEU A 78 53.47 -18.60 7.81
CA LEU A 78 54.80 -18.04 8.03
C LEU A 78 55.74 -18.74 7.05
N SER A 79 56.16 -18.06 5.98
CA SER A 79 57.35 -18.45 5.21
C SER A 79 57.93 -17.29 4.40
N THR A 80 59.07 -16.80 4.88
CA THR A 80 60.27 -16.27 4.21
C THR A 80 60.22 -15.48 2.88
N LYS A 81 60.91 -14.33 2.94
CA LYS A 81 61.84 -13.70 1.96
C LYS A 81 61.30 -12.91 0.74
N ASN A 82 61.75 -11.65 0.69
CA ASN A 82 62.22 -10.84 -0.45
C ASN A 82 61.67 -11.14 -1.85
N SER A 83 60.99 -10.16 -2.45
CA SER A 83 61.34 -9.58 -3.76
C SER A 83 60.41 -8.44 -4.15
N HIS A 84 60.98 -7.39 -4.73
CA HIS A 84 60.28 -6.31 -5.42
C HIS A 84 59.49 -6.89 -6.60
N SER A 85 58.18 -6.64 -6.66
CA SER A 85 57.40 -6.80 -7.88
C SER A 85 56.32 -5.74 -7.97
N PHE A 86 56.34 -5.01 -9.09
CA PHE A 86 55.34 -4.03 -9.50
C PHE A 86 53.97 -4.70 -9.62
N ALA A 87 53.01 -4.29 -8.81
CA ALA A 87 51.61 -4.67 -8.98
C ALA A 87 50.94 -3.72 -9.99
N PRO A 88 50.14 -4.23 -10.95
CA PRO A 88 49.34 -3.39 -11.83
C PRO A 88 48.17 -2.75 -11.06
N PRO A 89 47.67 -1.57 -11.47
CA PRO A 89 46.60 -0.89 -10.77
C PRO A 89 45.31 -1.71 -10.86
N GLN A 90 44.81 -2.17 -9.72
CA GLN A 90 43.50 -2.81 -9.63
C GLN A 90 42.41 -1.78 -9.97
N ARG A 91 41.71 -2.03 -11.08
CA ARG A 91 40.49 -1.32 -11.48
C ARG A 91 39.44 -1.44 -10.38
N SER A 92 38.93 -0.30 -9.96
CA SER A 92 37.80 -0.14 -9.04
C SER A 92 36.57 -0.92 -9.49
N HIS A 93 36.05 -1.71 -8.55
CA HIS A 93 34.72 -2.31 -8.43
C HIS A 93 33.72 -1.98 -9.55
N THR A 94 33.53 -2.96 -10.43
CA THR A 94 32.32 -3.09 -11.24
C THR A 94 31.10 -3.13 -10.31
N PHE A 95 30.36 -2.03 -10.21
CA PHE A 95 29.05 -1.98 -9.56
C PHE A 95 28.20 -3.13 -10.10
N SER A 96 27.77 -4.06 -9.25
CA SER A 96 26.87 -5.14 -9.65
C SER A 96 25.46 -4.56 -9.85
N PRO A 97 24.93 -4.48 -11.09
CA PRO A 97 23.62 -3.89 -11.36
C PRO A 97 22.47 -4.68 -10.70
N GLN A 98 22.71 -5.94 -10.37
CA GLN A 98 21.71 -6.87 -9.84
C GLN A 98 21.27 -6.54 -8.40
N LYS A 99 22.14 -5.97 -7.56
CA LYS A 99 21.78 -5.58 -6.17
C LYS A 99 20.84 -4.37 -6.16
N ARG A 100 21.10 -3.37 -7.01
CA ARG A 100 20.28 -2.15 -7.10
C ARG A 100 18.87 -2.42 -7.66
N GLN A 101 18.75 -3.33 -8.63
CA GLN A 101 17.44 -3.71 -9.19
C GLN A 101 16.55 -4.38 -8.14
N ASN A 102 17.09 -5.31 -7.36
CA ASN A 102 16.32 -5.97 -6.29
C ASN A 102 15.86 -5.00 -5.20
N GLU A 103 16.69 -4.00 -4.87
CA GLU A 103 16.33 -2.96 -3.92
C GLU A 103 15.17 -2.10 -4.46
N PHE A 104 15.26 -1.66 -5.72
CA PHE A 104 14.19 -0.89 -6.36
C PHE A 104 12.84 -1.64 -6.37
N VAL A 105 12.86 -2.93 -6.72
CA VAL A 105 11.65 -3.77 -6.69
C VAL A 105 11.09 -3.88 -5.27
N SER A 106 11.94 -4.04 -4.26
CA SER A 106 11.51 -4.12 -2.85
C SER A 106 10.86 -2.82 -2.37
N GLN A 107 11.46 -1.67 -2.70
CA GLN A 107 10.91 -0.36 -2.35
C GLN A 107 9.57 -0.09 -3.06
N LEU A 108 9.45 -0.48 -4.33
CA LEU A 108 8.19 -0.40 -5.07
C LEU A 108 7.10 -1.26 -4.44
N VAL A 109 7.40 -2.51 -4.08
CA VAL A 109 6.43 -3.39 -3.40
C VAL A 109 6.01 -2.79 -2.06
N THR A 110 6.93 -2.17 -1.33
CA THR A 110 6.62 -1.46 -0.07
C THR A 110 5.59 -0.34 -0.32
N LEU A 111 5.84 0.49 -1.33
CA LEU A 111 4.94 1.57 -1.71
C LEU A 111 3.55 1.05 -2.12
N LYS A 112 3.50 -0.05 -2.88
CA LYS A 112 2.23 -0.70 -3.28
C LYS A 112 1.44 -1.19 -2.08
N CYS A 113 2.08 -1.92 -1.17
CA CYS A 113 1.43 -2.40 0.06
C CYS A 113 0.85 -1.24 0.88
N LEU A 114 1.63 -0.17 1.07
CA LEU A 114 1.15 1.02 1.79
C LEU A 114 0.01 1.74 1.05
N THR A 115 0.04 1.76 -0.27
CA THR A 115 -1.05 2.31 -1.08
C THR A 115 -2.34 1.53 -0.89
N VAL A 116 -2.27 0.20 -0.91
CA VAL A 116 -3.42 -0.66 -0.59
C VAL A 116 -3.92 -0.41 0.83
N ILE A 117 -3.04 -0.35 1.83
CA ILE A 117 -3.45 -0.12 3.22
C ILE A 117 -4.15 1.24 3.37
N VAL A 118 -3.57 2.32 2.85
CA VAL A 118 -4.19 3.67 2.90
C VAL A 118 -5.56 3.64 2.24
N TYR A 119 -5.68 3.00 1.08
CA TYR A 119 -6.96 2.86 0.40
C TYR A 119 -7.97 2.08 1.24
N LEU A 120 -7.58 0.94 1.83
CA LEU A 120 -8.45 0.15 2.68
C LEU A 120 -8.81 0.86 4.00
N CYS A 121 -7.96 1.76 4.52
CA CYS A 121 -8.35 2.62 5.65
C CYS A 121 -9.54 3.50 5.26
N GLN A 122 -9.51 4.05 4.05
CA GLN A 122 -10.52 4.98 3.54
C GLN A 122 -11.79 4.29 3.02
N TRP A 123 -11.67 3.11 2.40
CA TRP A 123 -12.75 2.45 1.65
C TRP A 123 -13.13 1.08 2.20
N GLY A 124 -12.30 0.51 3.07
CA GLY A 124 -12.50 -0.81 3.64
C GLY A 124 -13.37 -0.83 4.88
N SER A 125 -13.65 -2.03 5.36
CA SER A 125 -14.49 -2.29 6.52
C SER A 125 -13.87 -1.77 7.84
N GLY A 126 -14.72 -1.56 8.85
CA GLY A 126 -14.25 -1.26 10.22
C GLY A 126 -13.43 -2.42 10.82
N SER A 127 -13.76 -3.65 10.46
CA SER A 127 -13.01 -4.84 10.90
C SER A 127 -11.57 -4.85 10.38
N PHE A 128 -11.32 -4.36 9.15
CA PHE A 128 -9.96 -4.15 8.66
C PHE A 128 -9.20 -3.12 9.51
N MET A 129 -9.84 -2.00 9.88
CA MET A 129 -9.23 -1.00 10.77
C MET A 129 -8.92 -1.56 12.15
N ASN A 130 -9.80 -2.38 12.73
CA ASN A 130 -9.55 -3.04 14.01
C ASN A 130 -8.32 -3.96 13.93
N TRP A 131 -8.21 -4.77 12.88
CA TRP A 131 -7.01 -5.58 12.64
C TRP A 131 -5.75 -4.71 12.50
N LEU A 132 -5.84 -3.63 11.71
CA LEU A 132 -4.70 -2.76 11.46
C LEU A 132 -4.21 -2.08 12.75
N ARG A 133 -5.12 -1.60 13.61
CA ARG A 133 -4.78 -1.01 14.92
C ARG A 133 -4.05 -1.97 15.85
N LEU A 134 -4.31 -3.27 15.76
CA LEU A 134 -3.59 -4.29 16.53
C LEU A 134 -2.19 -4.57 15.99
N LYS A 135 -1.91 -4.24 14.72
CA LYS A 135 -0.72 -4.70 14.01
C LYS A 135 0.21 -3.58 13.54
N TYR A 136 -0.27 -2.37 13.33
CA TYR A 136 0.46 -1.30 12.63
C TYR A 136 1.81 -0.97 13.27
N THR A 137 1.92 -1.02 14.60
CA THR A 137 3.18 -0.80 15.34
C THR A 137 4.26 -1.84 15.01
N SER A 138 3.86 -3.05 14.61
CA SER A 138 4.76 -4.16 14.29
C SER A 138 5.05 -4.34 12.80
N ILE A 139 4.13 -3.92 11.91
CA ILE A 139 4.25 -4.18 10.47
C ILE A 139 4.33 -2.92 9.59
N VAL A 140 3.85 -1.77 10.07
CA VAL A 140 3.85 -0.50 9.31
C VAL A 140 4.84 0.49 9.89
N GLN A 141 4.75 0.80 11.19
CA GLN A 141 5.60 1.80 11.84
C GLN A 141 7.11 1.54 11.67
N PRO A 142 7.62 0.29 11.73
CA PRO A 142 9.04 0.03 11.51
C PRO A 142 9.52 0.37 10.09
N LEU A 143 8.62 0.53 9.12
CA LEU A 143 8.99 0.99 7.78
C LEU A 143 9.51 2.44 7.80
N ALA A 144 9.05 3.28 8.72
CA ALA A 144 9.52 4.66 8.86
C ALA A 144 11.02 4.74 9.19
N THR A 145 11.59 3.70 9.83
CA THR A 145 13.00 3.67 10.21
C THR A 145 13.91 3.11 9.11
N LEU A 146 13.34 2.62 8.00
CA LEU A 146 14.11 2.10 6.88
C LEU A 146 14.60 3.23 5.97
N ALA A 147 15.80 3.04 5.40
CA ALA A 147 16.33 3.93 4.37
C ALA A 147 15.76 3.56 2.99
N PHE A 148 15.08 4.51 2.35
CA PHE A 148 14.56 4.36 0.98
C PHE A 148 15.31 5.28 0.01
N SER A 149 15.30 4.91 -1.27
CA SER A 149 15.84 5.79 -2.31
C SER A 149 14.98 7.07 -2.42
N PRO A 150 15.58 8.22 -2.79
CA PRO A 150 14.85 9.48 -2.90
C PRO A 150 13.60 9.41 -3.79
N THR A 151 13.62 8.54 -4.80
CA THR A 151 12.49 8.30 -5.72
C THR A 151 11.22 7.87 -4.99
N TYR A 152 11.33 7.06 -3.94
CA TYR A 152 10.17 6.49 -3.23
C TYR A 152 10.02 6.99 -1.79
N ALA A 153 11.10 7.49 -1.19
CA ALA A 153 11.16 7.84 0.23
C ALA A 153 10.01 8.74 0.68
N SER A 154 9.80 9.88 0.00
CA SER A 154 8.75 10.84 0.37
C SER A 154 7.35 10.20 0.34
N ALA A 155 7.03 9.46 -0.72
CA ALA A 155 5.73 8.81 -0.86
C ALA A 155 5.53 7.68 0.15
N ILE A 156 6.57 6.91 0.46
CA ILE A 156 6.54 5.85 1.46
C ILE A 156 6.32 6.46 2.85
N TYR A 157 7.15 7.43 3.26
CA TYR A 157 7.03 8.05 4.58
C TYR A 157 5.69 8.74 4.78
N ALA A 158 5.21 9.48 3.78
CA ALA A 158 3.88 10.12 3.84
C ALA A 158 2.75 9.10 4.01
N LYS A 159 2.86 7.91 3.41
CA LYS A 159 1.85 6.85 3.57
C LYS A 159 1.98 6.13 4.91
N VAL A 160 3.19 5.93 5.42
CA VAL A 160 3.38 5.39 6.78
C VAL A 160 2.75 6.34 7.80
N ASP A 161 3.04 7.65 7.68
CA ASP A 161 2.45 8.69 8.53
C ASP A 161 0.91 8.71 8.45
N ALA A 162 0.36 8.65 7.23
CA ALA A 162 -1.09 8.58 7.04
C ALA A 162 -1.72 7.35 7.73
N VAL A 163 -1.08 6.17 7.62
CA VAL A 163 -1.58 4.95 8.27
C VAL A 163 -1.52 5.06 9.79
N VAL A 164 -0.41 5.55 10.34
CA VAL A 164 -0.26 5.78 11.79
C VAL A 164 -1.34 6.74 12.28
N ARG A 165 -1.51 7.88 11.59
CA ARG A 165 -2.55 8.87 11.91
C ARG A 165 -3.96 8.27 11.87
N PHE A 166 -4.29 7.44 10.88
CA PHE A 166 -5.60 6.76 10.83
C PHE A 166 -5.81 5.70 11.94
N CYS A 167 -4.73 5.16 12.49
CA CYS A 167 -4.79 4.20 13.59
C CYS A 167 -4.93 4.88 14.95
N GLU A 168 -4.35 6.08 15.11
CA GLU A 168 -4.27 6.81 16.38
C GLU A 168 -5.36 7.89 16.54
N ASP A 169 -5.86 8.45 15.44
CA ASP A 169 -6.84 9.54 15.42
C ASP A 169 -8.10 9.13 14.62
N ASP A 170 -9.16 8.81 15.37
CA ASP A 170 -10.47 8.45 14.82
C ASP A 170 -11.12 9.61 14.02
N ASP A 171 -10.89 10.85 14.43
CA ASP A 171 -11.42 12.03 13.75
C ASP A 171 -10.72 12.26 12.41
N ALA A 172 -9.40 12.11 12.37
CA ALA A 172 -8.64 12.14 11.12
C ALA A 172 -9.12 11.08 10.11
N LEU A 173 -9.41 9.87 10.58
CA LEU A 173 -9.97 8.80 9.75
C LEU A 173 -11.37 9.16 9.24
N ARG A 174 -12.24 9.63 10.14
CA ARG A 174 -13.61 10.03 9.80
C ARG A 174 -13.63 11.13 8.74
N VAL A 175 -12.89 12.22 8.95
CA VAL A 175 -12.77 13.31 7.97
C VAL A 175 -12.26 12.81 6.62
N SER A 176 -11.29 11.88 6.62
CA SER A 176 -10.80 11.30 5.37
C SER A 176 -11.86 10.46 4.63
N ARG A 177 -12.73 9.74 5.36
CA ARG A 177 -13.82 8.95 4.76
C ARG A 177 -14.94 9.85 4.26
N ASP A 178 -15.34 10.84 5.05
CA ASP A 178 -16.42 11.78 4.72
C ASP A 178 -16.07 12.65 3.50
N SER A 179 -14.81 13.10 3.39
CA SER A 179 -14.31 13.85 2.23
C SER A 179 -14.50 13.08 0.92
N LEU A 180 -14.31 11.75 0.96
CA LEU A 180 -14.52 10.89 -0.20
C LEU A 180 -16.00 10.73 -0.54
N ASP A 181 -16.87 10.60 0.46
CA ASP A 181 -18.31 10.55 0.25
C ASP A 181 -18.84 11.85 -0.36
N ASN A 182 -18.33 12.99 0.07
CA ASN A 182 -18.67 14.29 -0.51
C ASN A 182 -18.25 14.36 -1.99
N MET A 183 -17.03 13.94 -2.33
CA MET A 183 -16.61 13.88 -3.75
C MET A 183 -17.48 12.94 -4.59
N ARG A 184 -17.95 11.82 -4.02
CA ARG A 184 -18.87 10.89 -4.73
C ARG A 184 -20.23 11.54 -4.98
N LEU A 185 -20.77 12.24 -3.99
CA LEU A 185 -22.01 13.00 -4.15
C LEU A 185 -21.84 14.06 -5.23
N GLU A 186 -20.74 14.82 -5.20
CA GLU A 186 -20.46 15.82 -6.23
C GLU A 186 -20.33 15.24 -7.63
N MET A 187 -19.68 14.09 -7.82
CA MET A 187 -19.60 13.43 -9.13
C MET A 187 -20.95 12.87 -9.60
N ARG A 188 -21.79 12.41 -8.67
CA ARG A 188 -23.11 11.84 -8.98
C ARG A 188 -24.15 12.90 -9.36
N PHE A 189 -24.03 14.09 -8.78
CA PHE A 189 -24.97 15.21 -8.99
C PHE A 189 -24.39 16.35 -9.87
N GLY A 190 -23.10 16.28 -10.22
CA GLY A 190 -22.33 17.34 -10.88
C GLY A 190 -22.48 17.48 -12.39
N GLY A 191 -23.53 16.93 -13.01
CA GLY A 191 -23.76 17.05 -14.46
C GLY A 191 -25.07 17.74 -14.86
N SER A 192 -26.17 17.54 -14.13
CA SER A 192 -27.51 17.93 -14.61
C SER A 192 -28.27 18.89 -13.70
N GLU A 193 -28.00 18.89 -12.38
CA GLU A 193 -28.81 19.69 -11.44
C GLU A 193 -28.23 21.09 -11.16
N ARG A 194 -26.93 21.30 -11.39
CA ARG A 194 -26.29 22.62 -11.19
C ARG A 194 -26.68 23.65 -12.25
N LEU A 195 -27.15 23.23 -13.43
CA LEU A 195 -27.70 24.13 -14.46
C LEU A 195 -29.18 24.45 -14.23
N ALA A 196 -29.94 23.53 -13.63
CA ALA A 196 -31.33 23.79 -13.25
C ALA A 196 -31.44 24.71 -12.02
N ALA A 197 -30.56 24.53 -11.02
CA ALA A 197 -30.59 25.32 -9.80
C ALA A 197 -29.95 26.72 -9.92
N ARG A 198 -29.19 27.00 -10.99
CA ARG A 198 -28.63 28.34 -11.27
C ARG A 198 -29.40 29.14 -12.32
N SER A 199 -30.43 28.56 -12.95
CA SER A 199 -31.26 29.21 -13.96
C SER A 199 -32.68 29.56 -13.46
N LEU A 200 -32.90 29.53 -12.14
CA LEU A 200 -34.16 29.96 -11.52
C LEU A 200 -33.89 31.05 -10.49
N ASP A 201 -33.36 32.18 -10.96
CA ASP A 201 -33.49 33.46 -10.26
C ASP A 201 -34.29 34.37 -11.19
N GLY A 202 -35.60 34.38 -10.96
CA GLY A 202 -36.57 35.12 -11.77
C GLY A 202 -37.92 34.42 -11.82
N THR A 203 -38.85 34.91 -11.00
CA THR A 203 -40.27 34.52 -10.85
C THR A 203 -40.53 33.30 -9.96
N GLY A 204 -40.93 33.60 -8.73
CA GLY A 204 -41.36 32.60 -7.76
C GLY A 204 -42.70 31.99 -8.14
N GLN A 205 -42.71 30.67 -8.32
CA GLN A 205 -43.81 29.80 -7.94
C GLN A 205 -43.33 28.35 -7.91
N PRO A 206 -43.49 27.59 -6.82
CA PRO A 206 -43.19 26.17 -6.82
C PRO A 206 -44.19 25.42 -7.73
N PRO A 207 -43.76 24.43 -8.54
CA PRO A 207 -44.67 23.65 -9.36
C PRO A 207 -45.58 22.80 -8.46
N LEU A 208 -46.87 23.03 -8.60
CA LEU A 208 -47.94 22.31 -7.93
C LEU A 208 -47.95 20.86 -8.44
N VAL A 209 -47.41 19.94 -7.65
CA VAL A 209 -47.51 18.50 -7.91
C VAL A 209 -48.97 18.09 -7.80
N LYS A 210 -49.64 17.97 -8.95
CA LYS A 210 -50.99 17.38 -9.06
C LYS A 210 -50.92 15.92 -8.63
N LEU A 211 -51.40 15.62 -7.43
CA LEU A 211 -51.80 14.27 -7.03
C LEU A 211 -53.02 13.86 -7.86
N SER A 212 -52.83 12.94 -8.81
CA SER A 212 -53.95 12.28 -9.50
C SER A 212 -54.64 11.29 -8.55
N PRO A 213 -55.98 11.34 -8.39
CA PRO A 213 -56.71 10.39 -7.57
C PRO A 213 -57.00 9.09 -8.32
N LYS A 214 -56.79 7.96 -7.61
CA LYS A 214 -57.47 6.65 -7.67
C LYS A 214 -58.11 6.21 -9.00
N GLN A 215 -57.74 5.01 -9.45
CA GLN A 215 -58.70 4.07 -10.03
C GLN A 215 -58.67 2.75 -9.27
N PHE A 216 -59.86 2.15 -9.19
CA PHE A 216 -60.34 1.10 -8.29
C PHE A 216 -59.56 -0.21 -8.32
#